data_AF-A0AAU0R128-F1
#
_entry.id   AF-A0AAU0R128-F1
#
_cell.length_a   1.000
_cell.length_b   1.000
_cell.length_c   1.000
_cell.angle_alpha   90.00
_cell.angle_beta   90.00
_cell.angle_gamma   90.00
#
_symmetry.space_group_name_H-M   'P 1'
#
loop_
_entity.id
_entity.type
_entity.pdbx_description
1 polymer ?
#
loop_
_entity_poly.entity_id
_entity_poly.type
_entity_poly.pdbx_seq_one_letter_code
_entity_poly.pdbx_strand_id
1 'polypeptide(L)'
;MTTITNTFGKLKEIEEVISLFHDDMTLMFGGFGGIGSPPSLIQAILEKGVTNLNLIGNDTGFPDVGIGRLVTNERVKSLITSHIGSNPNAGRQLNEGRLQIEFSPQGTLAERIRAGGVGLGGVLVDVGVDTIVEEGKRTVEMNGKTYLVETALTAEVAIVYAKKADPFGNLVFDKSARNMNPHVAMAGDITIVEAEEIVPLGSLDPEEIVVPGVFVNYIVPSEGVNWKWVWA
;
A
#
# COMPACT_ATOMS: atom_id res chain seq x y z
N MET A 1 -17.78 5.35 -28.21
CA MET A 1 -16.66 5.01 -27.30
C MET A 1 -15.69 6.17 -27.35
N THR A 2 -15.46 6.86 -26.24
CA THR A 2 -14.46 7.94 -26.19
C THR A 2 -13.09 7.27 -26.16
N THR A 3 -12.25 7.50 -27.16
CA THR A 3 -10.92 6.90 -27.22
C THR A 3 -10.03 7.49 -26.12
N ILE A 4 -9.57 6.65 -25.19
CA ILE A 4 -8.61 7.03 -24.16
C ILE A 4 -7.24 7.12 -24.83
N THR A 5 -6.61 8.30 -24.76
CA THR A 5 -5.28 8.52 -25.37
C THR A 5 -4.20 8.37 -24.31
N ASN A 6 -3.19 7.53 -24.57
CA ASN A 6 -2.05 7.33 -23.66
C ASN A 6 -0.96 8.40 -23.85
N THR A 7 -1.34 9.68 -23.74
CA THR A 7 -0.45 10.81 -24.05
C THR A 7 0.81 10.85 -23.18
N PHE A 8 0.71 10.42 -21.91
CA PHE A 8 1.79 10.47 -20.94
C PHE A 8 2.58 9.15 -20.84
N GLY A 9 2.21 8.12 -21.61
CA GLY A 9 2.87 6.81 -21.57
C GLY A 9 2.65 6.03 -20.26
N LYS A 10 1.74 6.47 -19.39
CA LYS A 10 1.47 5.86 -18.08
C LYS A 10 0.49 4.70 -18.14
N LEU A 11 -0.38 4.64 -19.15
CA LEU A 11 -1.29 3.51 -19.32
C LEU A 11 -0.50 2.30 -19.80
N LYS A 12 -0.61 1.20 -19.07
CA LYS A 12 0.14 -0.03 -19.26
C LYS A 12 -0.76 -1.24 -19.07
N GLU A 13 -0.43 -2.33 -19.75
CA GLU A 13 -0.91 -3.65 -19.36
C GLU A 13 -0.05 -4.21 -18.21
N ILE A 14 -0.60 -5.16 -17.46
CA ILE A 14 0.09 -5.75 -16.30
C ILE A 14 1.44 -6.36 -16.72
N GLU A 15 1.50 -7.01 -17.88
CA GLU A 15 2.72 -7.63 -18.42
C GLU A 15 3.86 -6.62 -18.65
N GLU A 16 3.53 -5.35 -18.91
CA GLU A 16 4.55 -4.31 -19.11
C GLU A 16 5.18 -3.87 -17.78
N VAL A 17 4.45 -3.95 -16.67
CA VAL A 17 4.91 -3.51 -15.35
C VAL A 17 5.34 -4.66 -14.44
N ILE A 18 4.99 -5.90 -14.78
CA ILE A 18 5.27 -7.08 -13.94
C ILE A 18 6.76 -7.28 -13.71
N SER A 19 7.61 -6.83 -14.65
CA SER A 19 9.07 -6.89 -14.54
C SER A 19 9.64 -6.08 -13.36
N LEU A 20 8.92 -5.06 -12.89
CA LEU A 20 9.34 -4.17 -11.81
C LEU A 20 9.33 -4.84 -10.42
N PHE A 21 8.56 -5.91 -10.24
CA PHE A 21 8.51 -6.64 -8.98
C PHE A 21 9.63 -7.68 -8.92
N HIS A 22 10.46 -7.68 -7.88
CA HIS A 22 11.57 -8.63 -7.76
C HIS A 22 11.73 -9.13 -6.33
N ASP A 23 12.51 -10.20 -6.18
CA ASP A 23 12.79 -10.76 -4.86
C ASP A 23 13.47 -9.72 -3.96
N ASP A 24 13.26 -9.87 -2.66
CA ASP A 24 13.82 -9.02 -1.59
C ASP A 24 13.40 -7.53 -1.62
N MET A 25 12.50 -7.14 -2.54
CA MET A 25 12.07 -5.74 -2.65
C MET A 25 11.22 -5.27 -1.46
N THR A 26 11.21 -3.97 -1.25
CA THR A 26 10.21 -3.31 -0.40
C THR A 26 8.99 -2.94 -1.23
N LEU A 27 7.85 -3.54 -0.90
CA LEU A 27 6.57 -3.31 -1.57
C LEU A 27 5.57 -2.71 -0.59
N MET A 28 5.11 -1.49 -0.88
CA MET A 28 4.04 -0.85 -0.15
C MET A 28 2.70 -1.07 -0.84
N PHE A 29 1.64 -1.30 -0.07
CA PHE A 29 0.32 -1.57 -0.63
C PHE A 29 -0.80 -0.79 0.05
N GLY A 30 -1.78 -0.37 -0.74
CA GLY A 30 -3.05 0.14 -0.25
C GLY A 30 -4.05 -0.96 0.10
N GLY A 31 -5.05 -0.60 0.90
CA GLY A 31 -6.13 -1.48 1.30
C GLY A 31 -6.33 -1.59 2.82
N PHE A 32 -7.53 -2.00 3.20
CA PHE A 32 -7.94 -2.27 4.57
C PHE A 32 -8.80 -3.53 4.61
N GLY A 33 -8.27 -4.64 5.16
CA GLY A 33 -8.95 -5.94 5.15
C GLY A 33 -9.31 -6.43 3.75
N GLY A 34 -8.54 -6.04 2.73
CA GLY A 34 -8.78 -6.31 1.31
C GLY A 34 -9.63 -5.25 0.58
N ILE A 35 -10.35 -4.39 1.28
CA ILE A 35 -11.11 -3.30 0.66
C ILE A 35 -10.15 -2.22 0.17
N GLY A 36 -10.18 -1.90 -1.12
CA GLY A 36 -9.23 -0.97 -1.74
C GLY A 36 -7.82 -1.55 -1.93
N SER A 37 -7.66 -2.87 -1.92
CA SER A 37 -6.45 -3.53 -2.41
C SER A 37 -6.54 -3.75 -3.93
N PRO A 38 -5.42 -3.71 -4.68
CA PRO A 38 -5.42 -3.92 -6.13
C PRO A 38 -5.38 -5.43 -6.50
N PRO A 39 -6.52 -6.05 -6.87
CA PRO A 39 -6.62 -7.51 -7.00
C PRO A 39 -5.77 -8.11 -8.12
N SER A 40 -5.74 -7.48 -9.29
CA SER A 40 -5.03 -8.00 -10.46
C SER A 40 -3.52 -7.87 -10.29
N LEU A 41 -3.04 -6.76 -9.72
CA LEU A 41 -1.62 -6.60 -9.39
C LEU A 41 -1.15 -7.64 -8.36
N ILE A 42 -1.92 -7.86 -7.30
CA ILE A 42 -1.57 -8.87 -6.27
C ILE A 42 -1.52 -10.27 -6.89
N GLN A 43 -2.48 -10.60 -7.77
CA GLN A 43 -2.51 -11.86 -8.49
C GLN A 43 -1.27 -12.04 -9.38
N ALA A 44 -0.90 -11.01 -10.14
CA ALA A 44 0.24 -11.03 -11.03
C ALA A 44 1.56 -11.20 -10.27
N ILE A 45 1.73 -10.50 -9.13
CA ILE A 45 2.91 -10.65 -8.26
C ILE A 45 3.01 -12.09 -7.74
N LEU A 46 1.87 -12.67 -7.31
CA LEU A 46 1.82 -14.05 -6.84
C LEU A 46 2.19 -15.05 -7.94
N GLU A 47 1.69 -14.85 -9.17
CA GLU A 47 1.96 -15.70 -10.33
C GLU A 47 3.40 -15.58 -10.84
N LYS A 48 3.96 -14.37 -10.81
CA LYS A 48 5.39 -14.14 -11.08
C LYS A 48 6.27 -14.95 -10.13
N GLY A 49 5.77 -15.27 -8.95
CA GLY A 49 6.46 -16.11 -7.97
C GLY A 49 7.52 -15.36 -7.17
N VAL A 50 7.40 -14.04 -7.06
CA VAL A 50 8.31 -13.20 -6.26
C VAL A 50 8.30 -13.66 -4.80
N THR A 51 9.47 -13.66 -4.17
CA THR A 51 9.69 -14.11 -2.79
C THR A 51 10.47 -13.09 -1.98
N ASN A 52 10.57 -13.34 -0.67
CA ASN A 52 11.31 -12.49 0.28
C ASN A 52 10.87 -11.02 0.34
N LEU A 53 9.61 -10.73 0.02
CA LEU A 53 9.08 -9.36 0.02
C LEU A 53 9.15 -8.74 1.43
N ASN A 54 9.54 -7.47 1.48
CA ASN A 54 9.39 -6.61 2.66
C ASN A 54 8.16 -5.74 2.47
N LEU A 55 7.07 -6.09 3.15
CA LEU A 55 5.79 -5.42 2.94
C LEU A 55 5.59 -4.25 3.90
N ILE A 56 4.91 -3.21 3.42
CA ILE A 56 4.44 -2.09 4.24
C ILE A 56 2.96 -1.84 3.93
N GLY A 57 2.11 -1.93 4.94
CA GLY A 57 0.68 -1.64 4.79
C GLY A 57 -0.17 -1.99 6.00
N ASN A 58 -1.45 -1.63 5.93
CA ASN A 58 -2.31 -1.56 7.11
C ASN A 58 -2.45 -2.89 7.86
N ASP A 59 -2.66 -3.99 7.12
CA ASP A 59 -2.97 -5.31 7.66
C ASP A 59 -2.54 -6.45 6.71
N THR A 60 -2.62 -7.70 7.19
CA THR A 60 -2.31 -8.92 6.41
C THR A 60 -3.49 -9.49 5.63
N GLY A 61 -4.59 -8.74 5.47
CA GLY A 61 -5.83 -9.22 4.86
C GLY A 61 -6.38 -10.49 5.53
N PHE A 62 -6.99 -11.34 4.71
CA PHE A 62 -7.40 -12.71 5.07
C PHE A 62 -6.62 -13.70 4.19
N PRO A 63 -6.60 -15.00 4.49
CA PRO A 63 -5.75 -15.95 3.77
C PRO A 63 -5.84 -15.88 2.24
N ASP A 64 -7.05 -15.68 1.72
CA ASP A 64 -7.34 -15.64 0.28
C ASP A 64 -7.74 -14.24 -0.23
N VAL A 65 -7.62 -13.19 0.58
CA VAL A 65 -8.13 -11.83 0.28
C VAL A 65 -7.00 -10.80 0.32
N GLY A 66 -6.88 -10.01 -0.74
CA GLY A 66 -5.91 -8.92 -0.84
C GLY A 66 -4.47 -9.41 -0.62
N ILE A 67 -3.67 -8.62 0.09
CA ILE A 67 -2.26 -8.92 0.36
C ILE A 67 -2.05 -10.24 1.12
N GLY A 68 -3.09 -10.70 1.83
CA GLY A 68 -3.05 -11.93 2.61
C GLY A 68 -2.74 -13.16 1.76
N ARG A 69 -3.03 -13.12 0.46
CA ARG A 69 -2.63 -14.15 -0.50
C ARG A 69 -1.11 -14.32 -0.59
N LEU A 70 -0.35 -13.22 -0.61
CA LEU A 70 1.12 -13.28 -0.63
C LEU A 70 1.67 -13.81 0.70
N VAL A 71 1.08 -13.38 1.82
CA VAL A 71 1.45 -13.85 3.16
C VAL A 71 1.18 -15.35 3.29
N THR A 72 -0.02 -15.82 2.93
CA THR A 72 -0.40 -17.24 2.99
C THR A 72 0.50 -18.12 2.13
N ASN A 73 0.93 -17.63 0.98
CA ASN A 73 1.84 -18.32 0.07
C ASN A 73 3.33 -18.12 0.41
N GLU A 74 3.63 -17.63 1.62
CA GLU A 74 4.99 -17.56 2.18
C GLU A 74 5.94 -16.73 1.30
N ARG A 75 5.41 -15.69 0.64
CA ARG A 75 6.17 -14.78 -0.24
C ARG A 75 6.82 -13.61 0.52
N VAL A 76 6.51 -13.48 1.81
CA VAL A 76 6.81 -12.30 2.62
C VAL A 76 7.83 -12.65 3.70
N LYS A 77 8.92 -11.88 3.75
CA LYS A 77 10.00 -12.02 4.73
C LYS A 77 9.80 -11.09 5.93
N SER A 78 9.37 -9.87 5.68
CA SER A 78 9.09 -8.88 6.72
C SER A 78 7.83 -8.07 6.42
N LEU A 79 7.20 -7.52 7.46
CA LEU A 79 6.01 -6.70 7.34
C LEU A 79 5.99 -5.61 8.41
N ILE A 80 5.83 -4.35 8.00
CA ILE A 80 5.47 -3.24 8.88
C ILE A 80 3.96 -3.03 8.77
N THR A 81 3.24 -3.25 9.87
CA THR A 81 1.77 -3.27 9.83
C THR A 81 1.14 -2.89 11.17
N SER A 82 -0.16 -2.60 11.15
CA SER A 82 -0.92 -2.30 12.36
C SER A 82 -1.66 -3.52 12.93
N HIS A 83 -1.97 -4.52 12.10
CA HIS A 83 -2.81 -5.64 12.50
C HIS A 83 -2.60 -6.89 11.65
N ILE A 84 -2.55 -8.06 12.30
CA ILE A 84 -2.44 -9.37 11.60
C ILE A 84 -3.52 -10.39 11.93
N GLY A 85 -4.42 -10.09 12.87
CA GLY A 85 -5.31 -11.08 13.48
C GLY A 85 -6.28 -11.77 12.51
N SER A 86 -6.56 -11.14 11.37
CA SER A 86 -7.47 -11.67 10.34
C SER A 86 -6.84 -12.74 9.44
N ASN A 87 -5.51 -12.90 9.48
CA ASN A 87 -4.80 -13.91 8.72
C ASN A 87 -4.02 -14.86 9.66
N PRO A 88 -4.58 -16.04 10.00
CA PRO A 88 -3.92 -16.98 10.91
C PRO A 88 -2.55 -17.47 10.40
N ASN A 89 -2.31 -17.44 9.07
CA ASN A 89 -1.00 -17.81 8.53
C ASN A 89 0.10 -16.82 8.92
N ALA A 90 -0.22 -15.53 9.04
CA ALA A 90 0.73 -14.52 9.50
C ALA A 90 1.20 -14.80 10.93
N GLY A 91 0.25 -15.09 11.84
CA GLY A 91 0.56 -15.44 13.23
C GLY A 91 1.37 -16.74 13.34
N ARG A 92 1.04 -17.76 12.54
CA ARG A 92 1.83 -19.00 12.47
C ARG A 92 3.27 -18.73 12.02
N GLN A 93 3.45 -18.01 10.91
CA GLN A 93 4.78 -17.72 10.36
C GLN A 93 5.63 -16.84 11.28
N LEU A 94 5.01 -15.90 11.99
CA LEU A 94 5.68 -15.10 13.03
C LEU A 94 6.22 -16.01 14.15
N ASN A 95 5.37 -16.90 14.69
CA ASN A 95 5.77 -17.82 15.77
C ASN A 95 6.86 -18.81 15.33
N GLU A 96 6.86 -19.20 14.05
CA GLU A 96 7.88 -20.06 13.45
C GLU A 96 9.17 -19.30 13.08
N GLY A 97 9.20 -17.97 13.24
CA GLY A 97 10.35 -17.13 12.89
C GLY A 97 10.57 -16.94 11.38
N ARG A 98 9.57 -17.25 10.55
CA ARG A 98 9.62 -17.16 9.08
C ARG A 98 9.13 -15.82 8.53
N LEU A 99 8.32 -15.10 9.31
CA LEU A 99 7.85 -13.75 9.00
C LEU A 99 8.23 -12.80 10.13
N GLN A 100 9.01 -11.77 9.83
CA GLN A 100 9.33 -10.71 10.78
C GLN A 100 8.26 -9.63 10.76
N ILE A 101 7.79 -9.17 11.92
CA ILE A 101 6.75 -8.15 12.00
C ILE A 101 7.20 -7.01 12.88
N GLU A 102 7.09 -5.79 12.34
CA GLU A 102 7.11 -4.56 13.11
C GLU A 102 5.66 -4.06 13.27
N PHE A 103 5.15 -4.09 14.50
CA PHE A 103 3.84 -3.52 14.82
C PHE A 103 3.95 -2.00 14.97
N SER A 104 3.20 -1.27 14.14
CA SER A 104 3.09 0.18 14.21
C SER A 104 1.63 0.57 14.41
N PRO A 105 1.29 1.36 15.45
CA PRO A 105 -0.07 1.87 15.64
C PRO A 105 -0.59 2.49 14.35
N GLN A 106 -1.84 2.22 13.98
CA GLN A 106 -2.35 2.52 12.64
C GLN A 106 -2.18 4.00 12.22
N GLY A 107 -2.44 4.93 13.15
CA GLY A 107 -2.22 6.37 12.91
C GLY A 107 -0.76 6.73 12.73
N THR A 108 0.14 6.13 13.52
CA THR A 108 1.59 6.27 13.38
C THR A 108 2.08 5.72 12.05
N LEU A 109 1.61 4.53 11.65
CA LEU A 109 1.92 3.94 10.34
C LEU A 109 1.53 4.87 9.18
N ALA A 110 0.30 5.40 9.22
CA ALA A 110 -0.18 6.36 8.22
C ALA A 110 0.72 7.61 8.14
N GLU A 111 1.09 8.18 9.29
CA GLU A 111 1.95 9.38 9.33
C GLU A 111 3.38 9.09 8.90
N ARG A 112 3.94 7.90 9.20
CA ARG A 112 5.26 7.49 8.71
C ARG A 112 5.30 7.37 7.19
N ILE A 113 4.26 6.78 6.59
CA ILE A 113 4.11 6.68 5.13
C ILE A 113 3.95 8.09 4.54
N ARG A 114 3.04 8.90 5.09
CA ARG A 114 2.83 10.28 4.63
C ARG A 114 4.12 11.09 4.70
N ALA A 115 4.87 10.98 5.79
CA ALA A 115 6.16 11.65 5.98
C ALA A 115 7.18 11.26 4.90
N GLY A 116 7.26 9.98 4.54
CA GLY A 116 8.10 9.49 3.45
C GLY A 116 7.71 10.13 2.12
N GLY A 117 6.42 10.13 1.79
CA GLY A 117 5.93 10.69 0.53
C GLY A 117 6.06 12.21 0.37
N VAL A 118 6.37 12.94 1.46
CA VAL A 118 6.63 14.39 1.41
C VAL A 118 8.07 14.76 1.77
N GLY A 119 8.98 13.79 1.89
CA GLY A 119 10.40 14.02 2.13
C GLY A 119 10.77 14.44 3.56
N LEU A 120 9.94 14.13 4.56
CA LEU A 120 10.29 14.28 5.97
C LEU A 120 11.11 13.06 6.43
N GLY A 121 12.08 13.27 7.32
CA GLY A 121 12.89 12.16 7.87
C GLY A 121 12.16 11.29 8.90
N GLY A 122 11.03 11.76 9.43
CA GLY A 122 10.25 11.08 10.46
C GLY A 122 9.20 12.00 11.09
N VAL A 123 8.50 11.48 12.09
CA VAL A 123 7.45 12.17 12.84
C VAL A 123 7.64 11.97 14.35
N LEU A 124 7.17 12.95 15.12
CA LEU A 124 7.08 12.85 16.58
C LEU A 124 5.66 12.45 16.95
N VAL A 125 5.49 11.30 17.61
CA VAL A 125 4.17 10.79 18.03
C VAL A 125 4.18 10.44 19.51
N ASP A 126 3.09 10.73 20.20
CA ASP A 126 2.87 10.34 21.59
C ASP A 126 2.22 8.96 21.72
N VAL A 127 1.65 8.45 20.62
CA VAL A 127 1.01 7.14 20.57
C VAL A 127 2.06 6.04 20.75
N GLY A 128 1.91 5.28 21.83
CA GLY A 128 2.79 4.14 22.16
C GLY A 128 3.82 4.41 23.25
N VAL A 129 3.93 5.65 23.74
CA VAL A 129 4.72 5.99 24.95
C VAL A 129 4.19 5.17 26.14
N ASP A 130 5.11 4.68 26.97
CA ASP A 130 4.88 3.79 28.11
C ASP A 130 4.26 2.43 27.73
N THR A 131 4.40 2.01 26.47
CA THR A 131 3.94 0.69 25.99
C THR A 131 5.05 -0.09 25.31
N ILE A 132 4.78 -1.34 24.94
CA ILE A 132 5.72 -2.17 24.16
C ILE A 132 6.13 -1.52 22.82
N VAL A 133 5.35 -0.58 22.29
CA VAL A 133 5.67 0.14 21.04
C VAL A 133 6.88 1.06 21.22
N GLU A 134 7.17 1.51 22.44
CA GLU A 134 8.32 2.36 22.75
C GLU A 134 9.65 1.60 22.78
N GLU A 135 9.63 0.29 23.01
CA GLU A 135 10.85 -0.50 23.19
C GLU A 135 11.83 -0.34 22.02
N GLY A 136 13.05 0.11 22.33
CA GLY A 136 14.10 0.33 21.33
C GLY A 136 13.97 1.61 20.50
N LYS A 137 12.94 2.43 20.71
CA LYS A 137 12.75 3.70 20.00
C LYS A 137 13.38 4.87 20.73
N ARG A 138 13.77 5.89 19.96
CA ARG A 138 14.26 7.15 20.50
C ARG A 138 13.08 8.00 20.97
N THR A 139 13.24 8.68 22.10
CA THR A 139 12.28 9.67 22.60
C THR A 139 12.84 11.09 22.56
N VAL A 140 11.93 12.07 22.50
CA VAL A 140 12.23 13.50 22.56
C VAL A 140 11.20 14.20 23.44
N GLU A 141 11.67 15.08 24.32
CA GLU A 141 10.81 16.00 25.07
C GLU A 141 10.55 17.27 24.25
N MET A 142 9.28 17.62 24.07
CA MET A 142 8.87 18.86 23.40
C MET A 142 7.67 19.47 24.09
N ASN A 143 7.76 20.74 24.47
CA ASN A 143 6.69 21.47 25.17
C ASN A 143 6.16 20.75 26.44
N GLY A 144 7.06 20.08 27.17
CA GLY A 144 6.73 19.36 28.41
C GLY A 144 6.01 18.02 28.19
N LYS A 145 6.08 17.45 26.99
CA LYS A 145 5.54 16.14 26.67
C LYS A 145 6.59 15.29 25.95
N THR A 146 6.63 14.00 26.30
CA THR A 146 7.44 12.99 25.63
C THR A 146 6.80 12.53 24.33
N TYR A 147 7.61 12.39 23.29
CA TYR A 147 7.23 11.83 22.00
C TYR A 147 8.21 10.74 21.58
N LEU A 148 7.72 9.71 20.93
CA LEU A 148 8.51 8.75 20.15
C LEU A 148 8.94 9.37 18.82
N VAL A 149 10.19 9.13 18.43
CA VAL A 149 10.71 9.47 17.10
C VAL A 149 10.48 8.27 16.17
N GLU A 150 9.57 8.43 15.21
CA GLU A 150 9.22 7.40 14.24
C GLU A 150 9.78 7.76 12.87
N THR A 151 10.50 6.84 12.23
CA THR A 151 11.12 7.10 10.92
C THR A 151 10.09 7.10 9.81
N ALA A 152 10.31 7.94 8.81
CA ALA A 152 9.51 7.90 7.58
C ALA A 152 9.66 6.55 6.86
N LEU A 153 8.61 6.17 6.13
CA LEU A 153 8.55 4.93 5.36
C LEU A 153 8.36 5.24 3.89
N THR A 154 9.21 4.63 3.06
CA THR A 154 9.10 4.61 1.60
C THR A 154 9.26 3.18 1.10
N ALA A 155 8.96 2.93 -0.16
CA ALA A 155 9.13 1.63 -0.79
C ALA A 155 9.63 1.75 -2.23
N GLU A 156 10.26 0.70 -2.75
CA GLU A 156 10.70 0.65 -4.15
C GLU A 156 9.50 0.68 -5.08
N VAL A 157 8.45 -0.08 -4.74
CA VAL A 157 7.17 -0.04 -5.45
C VAL A 157 6.02 0.15 -4.49
N ALA A 158 5.08 1.00 -4.87
CA ALA A 158 3.77 1.18 -4.23
C ALA A 158 2.66 0.70 -5.17
N ILE A 159 1.79 -0.20 -4.68
CA ILE A 159 0.60 -0.66 -5.41
C ILE A 159 -0.67 -0.08 -4.80
N VAL A 160 -1.49 0.56 -5.63
CA VAL A 160 -2.63 1.38 -5.22
C VAL A 160 -3.87 0.97 -6.00
N TYR A 161 -5.04 0.96 -5.37
CA TYR A 161 -6.33 0.78 -6.05
C TYR A 161 -7.10 2.09 -6.10
N ALA A 162 -7.59 2.47 -7.29
CA ALA A 162 -8.42 3.65 -7.48
C ALA A 162 -9.73 3.32 -8.19
N LYS A 163 -10.80 4.06 -7.86
CA LYS A 163 -12.08 3.95 -8.57
C LYS A 163 -11.94 4.49 -9.99
N LYS A 164 -11.34 5.67 -10.12
CA LYS A 164 -11.10 6.30 -11.42
C LYS A 164 -9.68 6.80 -11.53
N ALA A 165 -9.12 6.70 -12.73
CA ALA A 165 -7.88 7.34 -13.10
C ALA A 165 -8.01 8.00 -14.49
N ASP A 166 -7.36 9.14 -14.70
CA ASP A 166 -7.15 9.69 -16.04
C ASP A 166 -5.74 9.34 -16.57
N PRO A 167 -5.41 9.58 -17.86
CA PRO A 167 -4.11 9.23 -18.42
C PRO A 167 -2.92 10.00 -17.82
N PHE A 168 -3.17 11.11 -17.11
CA PHE A 168 -2.12 11.83 -16.38
C PHE A 168 -1.80 11.15 -15.03
N GLY A 169 -2.75 10.40 -14.48
CA GLY A 169 -2.65 9.68 -13.21
C GLY A 169 -3.45 10.32 -12.08
N ASN A 170 -4.35 11.25 -12.37
CA ASN A 170 -5.21 11.82 -11.33
C ASN A 170 -6.19 10.75 -10.83
N LEU A 171 -6.30 10.58 -9.51
CA LEU A 171 -7.07 9.49 -8.91
C LEU A 171 -8.28 9.99 -8.12
N VAL A 172 -9.39 9.26 -8.27
CA VAL A 172 -10.59 9.35 -7.43
C VAL A 172 -10.83 7.98 -6.78
N PHE A 173 -11.28 7.98 -5.52
CA PHE A 173 -11.51 6.77 -4.73
C PHE A 173 -12.98 6.63 -4.34
N ASP A 174 -13.43 5.40 -4.09
CA ASP A 174 -14.79 5.13 -3.61
C ASP A 174 -14.80 4.91 -2.09
N LYS A 175 -15.39 5.85 -1.35
CA LYS A 175 -15.71 5.68 0.09
C LYS A 175 -14.51 5.16 0.91
N SER A 176 -14.67 4.01 1.58
CA SER A 176 -13.65 3.41 2.44
C SER A 176 -12.55 2.65 1.69
N ALA A 177 -12.72 2.38 0.38
CA ALA A 177 -11.65 1.86 -0.45
C ALA A 177 -10.49 2.87 -0.63
N ARG A 178 -10.72 4.15 -0.26
CA ARG A 178 -9.66 5.16 -0.17
C ARG A 178 -8.57 4.81 0.85
N ASN A 179 -8.95 4.48 2.09
CA ASN A 179 -8.04 4.18 3.22
C ASN A 179 -6.63 4.83 3.12
N MET A 180 -5.54 4.05 3.11
CA MET A 180 -4.16 4.54 3.02
C MET A 180 -3.67 4.71 1.57
N ASN A 181 -4.46 4.35 0.55
CA ASN A 181 -4.05 4.44 -0.86
C ASN A 181 -3.43 5.81 -1.24
N PRO A 182 -3.99 6.97 -0.83
CA PRO A 182 -3.36 8.26 -1.13
C PRO A 182 -1.97 8.45 -0.53
N HIS A 183 -1.73 7.95 0.69
CA HIS A 183 -0.42 8.05 1.33
C HIS A 183 0.59 7.09 0.68
N VAL A 184 0.13 5.86 0.37
CA VAL A 184 0.92 4.85 -0.33
C VAL A 184 1.35 5.35 -1.72
N ALA A 185 0.44 6.00 -2.46
CA ALA A 185 0.74 6.55 -3.79
C ALA A 185 1.89 7.56 -3.78
N MET A 186 2.06 8.31 -2.69
CA MET A 186 3.13 9.32 -2.58
C MET A 186 4.47 8.73 -2.14
N ALA A 187 4.48 7.53 -1.53
CA ALA A 187 5.63 6.98 -0.80
C ALA A 187 6.36 5.85 -1.53
N GLY A 188 5.99 5.56 -2.78
CA GLY A 188 6.73 4.65 -3.66
C GLY A 188 7.72 5.41 -4.56
N ASP A 189 8.91 4.85 -4.78
CA ASP A 189 9.80 5.31 -5.85
C ASP A 189 9.14 5.10 -7.23
N ILE A 190 8.39 4.00 -7.36
CA ILE A 190 7.48 3.72 -8.45
C ILE A 190 6.09 3.40 -7.89
N THR A 191 5.10 4.20 -8.27
CA THR A 191 3.69 3.97 -7.95
C THR A 191 2.94 3.40 -9.15
N ILE A 192 2.36 2.21 -8.96
CA ILE A 192 1.52 1.51 -9.93
C ILE A 192 0.09 1.51 -9.40
N VAL A 193 -0.82 2.11 -10.16
CA VAL A 193 -2.24 2.19 -9.82
C VAL A 193 -3.01 1.18 -10.65
N GLU A 194 -3.78 0.33 -9.98
CA GLU A 194 -4.86 -0.43 -10.60
C GLU A 194 -6.15 0.39 -10.53
N ALA A 195 -6.72 0.74 -11.69
CA ALA A 195 -7.89 1.59 -11.78
C ALA A 195 -9.10 0.82 -12.32
N GLU A 196 -10.24 0.92 -11.64
CA GLU A 196 -11.50 0.30 -12.06
C GLU A 196 -12.05 0.94 -13.36
N GLU A 197 -12.03 2.27 -13.43
CA GLU A 197 -12.42 3.02 -14.62
C GLU A 197 -11.30 3.97 -15.04
N ILE A 198 -10.77 3.79 -16.25
CA ILE A 198 -9.87 4.77 -16.86
C ILE A 198 -10.72 5.72 -17.69
N VAL A 199 -10.67 7.02 -17.38
CA VAL A 199 -11.51 8.04 -18.01
C VAL A 199 -10.69 9.00 -18.88
N PRO A 200 -11.28 9.71 -19.86
CA PRO A 200 -10.54 10.66 -20.68
C PRO A 200 -9.88 11.78 -19.87
N LEU A 201 -8.76 12.31 -20.37
CA LEU A 201 -8.11 13.47 -19.76
C LEU A 201 -9.08 14.66 -19.68
N GLY A 202 -9.15 15.29 -18.50
CA GLY A 202 -10.04 16.43 -18.25
C GLY A 202 -11.49 16.07 -17.93
N SER A 203 -11.86 14.79 -17.87
CA SER A 203 -13.21 14.39 -17.43
C SER A 203 -13.37 14.27 -15.92
N LEU A 204 -12.27 14.21 -15.17
CA LEU A 204 -12.30 14.30 -13.71
C LEU A 204 -12.43 15.77 -13.31
N ASP A 205 -13.38 16.08 -12.43
CA ASP A 205 -13.46 17.41 -11.81
C ASP A 205 -12.19 17.64 -10.97
N PRO A 206 -11.45 18.73 -11.19
CA PRO A 206 -10.26 19.05 -10.39
C PRO A 206 -10.49 19.04 -8.88
N GLU A 207 -11.69 19.38 -8.40
CA GLU A 207 -12.04 19.38 -6.97
C GLU A 207 -12.34 17.99 -6.42
N GLU A 208 -12.56 16.99 -7.29
CA GLU A 208 -12.75 15.59 -6.89
C GLU A 208 -11.43 14.80 -6.87
N ILE A 209 -10.35 15.34 -7.44
CA ILE A 209 -9.03 14.68 -7.50
C ILE A 209 -8.43 14.58 -6.11
N VAL A 210 -8.19 13.35 -5.65
CA VAL A 210 -7.61 13.08 -4.33
C VAL A 210 -6.10 12.94 -4.39
N VAL A 211 -5.59 12.21 -5.38
CA VAL A 211 -4.15 12.07 -5.64
C VAL A 211 -3.85 12.69 -6.98
N PRO A 212 -3.06 13.77 -7.03
CA PRO A 212 -2.59 14.34 -8.29
C PRO A 212 -1.70 13.35 -9.04
N GLY A 213 -1.82 13.33 -10.37
CA GLY A 213 -1.12 12.37 -11.22
C GLY A 213 0.42 12.44 -11.21
N VAL A 214 1.00 13.46 -10.57
CA VAL A 214 2.45 13.54 -10.36
C VAL A 214 3.00 12.38 -9.53
N PHE A 215 2.19 11.82 -8.62
CA PHE A 215 2.57 10.69 -7.77
C PHE A 215 2.40 9.33 -8.43
N VAL A 216 1.93 9.27 -9.68
CA VAL A 216 1.59 8.02 -10.36
C VAL A 216 2.54 7.81 -11.53
N ASN A 217 3.25 6.68 -11.54
CA ASN A 217 4.14 6.30 -12.63
C ASN A 217 3.39 5.51 -13.70
N TYR A 218 2.63 4.50 -13.28
CA TYR A 218 1.90 3.61 -14.19
C TYR A 218 0.47 3.37 -13.73
N ILE A 219 -0.42 3.14 -14.69
CA ILE A 219 -1.83 2.85 -14.49
C ILE A 219 -2.15 1.59 -15.29
N VAL A 220 -2.70 0.60 -14.62
CA VAL A 220 -3.19 -0.64 -15.23
C VAL A 220 -4.70 -0.76 -15.02
N PRO A 221 -5.46 -1.30 -16.00
CA PRO A 221 -6.88 -1.55 -15.81
C PRO A 221 -7.10 -2.66 -14.77
N SER A 222 -8.11 -2.51 -13.91
CA SER A 222 -8.52 -3.58 -13.00
C SER A 222 -9.32 -4.65 -13.75
N GLU A 223 -9.07 -5.91 -13.44
CA GLU A 223 -9.94 -7.03 -13.84
C GLU A 223 -11.03 -7.33 -12.79
N GLY A 224 -11.09 -6.53 -11.73
CA GLY A 224 -12.01 -6.68 -10.62
C GLY A 224 -11.55 -7.70 -9.58
N VAL A 225 -12.35 -7.81 -8.52
CA VAL A 225 -12.06 -8.71 -7.39
C VAL A 225 -12.06 -10.17 -7.85
N ASN A 226 -10.93 -10.86 -7.65
CA ASN A 226 -10.71 -12.26 -8.03
C ASN A 226 -10.69 -13.23 -6.83
N TRP A 227 -11.21 -12.81 -5.68
CA TRP A 227 -11.36 -13.63 -4.48
C TRP A 227 -12.81 -13.69 -4.00
N LYS A 228 -13.10 -14.64 -3.12
CA LYS A 228 -14.37 -14.69 -2.39
C LYS A 228 -14.22 -13.97 -1.06
N TRP A 229 -15.19 -13.11 -0.73
CA TRP A 229 -15.21 -12.43 0.56
C TRP A 229 -15.53 -13.41 1.68
N VAL A 230 -14.90 -13.20 2.84
CA VAL A 230 -15.10 -14.06 4.02
C VAL A 230 -16.49 -13.92 4.66
N TRP A 231 -17.27 -12.93 4.23
CA TRP A 231 -18.64 -12.65 4.66
C TRP A 231 -19.68 -12.88 3.55
N ALA A 232 -19.28 -13.45 2.42
CA ALA A 232 -20.17 -13.80 1.32
C ALA A 232 -20.83 -15.17 1.52
#